data_AF-A0A933T2W9-F1
#
_entry.id   AF-A0A933T2W9-F1
#
_cell.length_a   1.000
_cell.length_b   1.000
_cell.length_c   1.000
_cell.angle_alpha   90.00
_cell.angle_beta   90.00
_cell.angle_gamma   90.00
#
_symmetry.space_group_name_H-M   'P 1'
#
loop_
_entity.id
_entity.type
_entity.pdbx_description
1 polymer ?
#
loop_
_entity_poly.entity_id
_entity_poly.type
_entity_poly.pdbx_seq_one_letter_code
_entity_poly.pdbx_strand_id
1 'polypeptide(L)'
;MDSKKIRQKFFMARELRLSISLIVIWSLLAGILFTYITKEIGAKTEHGLLSFIAVFIGYLIIVIVLALFFTHRFIGPFERLKMEIRLVLAGDYQRRFRVRGSDDFYIRSFIMDLNKILDSFEATCLDKKTFRQNIDSDLLHIMSLIEKENTTKEKLREALLSFHERIESVLGNNKK
;
A
#
# COMPACT_ATOMS: atom_id res chain seq x y z
N MET A 1 -1.51 20.48 11.12
CA MET A 1 -0.92 19.37 10.35
C MET A 1 -0.11 18.51 11.33
N ASP A 2 -0.64 17.33 11.67
CA ASP A 2 -0.38 16.62 12.94
C ASP A 2 1.01 16.01 13.12
N SER A 3 1.67 16.37 14.22
CA SER A 3 2.93 15.80 14.71
C SER A 3 2.91 14.28 14.91
N LYS A 4 1.71 13.67 15.03
CA LYS A 4 1.52 12.22 15.08
C LYS A 4 1.99 11.49 13.81
N LYS A 5 1.80 12.08 12.62
CA LYS A 5 2.17 11.44 11.33
C LYS A 5 3.69 11.39 11.11
N ILE A 6 4.42 12.39 11.60
CA ILE A 6 5.89 12.45 11.46
C ILE A 6 6.56 11.42 12.38
N ARG A 7 6.00 11.19 13.58
CA ARG A 7 6.50 10.20 14.53
C ARG A 7 6.37 8.76 14.01
N GLN A 8 5.28 8.44 13.29
CA GLN A 8 5.13 7.12 12.63
C GLN A 8 6.16 6.87 11.52
N LYS A 9 6.48 7.89 10.70
CA LYS A 9 7.48 7.77 9.62
C LYS A 9 8.89 7.51 10.16
N PHE A 10 9.26 8.12 11.29
CA PHE A 10 10.56 7.89 11.93
C PHE A 10 10.67 6.52 12.62
N PHE A 11 9.56 5.99 13.17
CA PHE A 11 9.53 4.63 13.70
C PHE A 11 9.65 3.58 12.59
N MET A 12 9.03 3.78 11.41
CA MET A 12 9.10 2.83 10.30
C MET A 12 10.51 2.56 9.77
N ALA A 13 11.35 3.59 9.64
CA ALA A 13 12.73 3.40 9.21
C ALA A 13 13.58 2.70 10.29
N ARG A 14 13.25 2.87 11.57
CA ARG A 14 13.99 2.28 12.70
C ARG A 14 13.79 0.77 12.78
N GLU A 15 12.65 0.26 12.39
CA GLU A 15 12.28 -1.14 12.66
C GLU A 15 12.49 -2.09 11.46
N LEU A 16 12.46 -1.60 10.21
CA LEU A 16 13.04 -2.35 9.08
C LEU A 16 14.53 -2.60 9.31
N ARG A 17 15.21 -1.58 9.86
CA ARG A 17 16.58 -1.71 10.37
C ARG A 17 16.67 -2.76 11.48
N LEU A 18 15.68 -2.88 12.38
CA LEU A 18 15.67 -3.96 13.38
C LEU A 18 15.54 -5.36 12.75
N SER A 19 14.73 -5.54 11.71
CA SER A 19 14.63 -6.84 11.02
C SER A 19 15.94 -7.23 10.32
N ILE A 20 16.57 -6.28 9.63
CA ILE A 20 17.89 -6.48 9.02
C ILE A 20 18.96 -6.71 10.10
N SER A 21 18.96 -5.92 11.16
CA SER A 21 19.85 -6.10 12.31
C SER A 21 19.64 -7.46 12.96
N LEU A 22 18.41 -7.95 13.06
CA LEU A 22 18.10 -9.26 13.63
C LEU A 22 18.66 -10.38 12.73
N ILE A 23 18.57 -10.25 11.40
CA ILE A 23 19.19 -11.19 10.46
C ILE A 23 20.71 -11.20 10.65
N VAL A 24 21.33 -10.03 10.72
CA VAL A 24 22.77 -9.89 10.92
C VAL A 24 23.19 -10.50 12.27
N ILE A 25 22.42 -10.24 13.34
CA ILE A 25 22.66 -10.78 14.67
C ILE A 25 22.54 -12.31 14.66
N TRP A 26 21.50 -12.88 14.05
CA TRP A 26 21.35 -14.34 13.95
C TRP A 26 22.46 -14.97 13.12
N SER A 27 22.88 -14.33 12.03
CA SER A 27 24.00 -14.81 11.21
C SER A 27 25.33 -14.77 11.97
N LEU A 28 25.58 -13.72 12.75
CA LEU A 28 26.77 -13.60 13.59
C LEU A 28 26.75 -14.60 14.74
N LEU A 29 25.60 -14.74 15.43
CA LEU A 29 25.42 -15.68 16.53
C LEU A 29 25.62 -17.12 16.05
N ALA A 30 25.06 -17.46 14.88
CA ALA A 30 25.30 -18.74 14.24
C ALA A 30 26.79 -18.96 13.97
N GLY A 31 27.49 -17.98 13.38
CA GLY A 31 28.94 -18.08 13.15
C GLY A 31 29.79 -18.26 14.42
N ILE A 32 29.45 -17.56 15.50
CA ILE A 32 30.14 -17.68 16.80
C ILE A 32 29.89 -19.05 17.43
N LEU A 33 28.63 -19.49 17.49
CA LEU A 33 28.26 -20.79 18.04
C LEU A 33 28.96 -21.91 17.26
N PHE A 34 29.05 -21.74 15.95
CA PHE A 34 29.66 -22.68 15.05
C PHE A 34 31.18 -22.76 15.20
N THR A 35 31.88 -21.62 15.18
CA THR A 35 33.34 -21.60 15.44
C THR A 35 33.69 -22.22 16.79
N TYR A 36 32.86 -22.02 17.81
CA TYR A 36 33.00 -22.68 19.11
C TYR A 36 32.85 -24.21 19.00
N ILE A 37 31.80 -24.70 18.33
CA ILE A 37 31.57 -26.12 18.10
C ILE A 37 32.72 -26.75 17.28
N THR A 38 33.18 -26.11 16.21
CA THR A 38 34.28 -26.64 15.38
C THR A 38 35.58 -26.73 16.17
N LYS A 39 35.83 -25.76 17.07
CA LYS A 39 37.02 -25.78 17.94
C LYS A 39 36.94 -26.91 18.96
N GLU A 40 35.79 -27.12 19.60
CA GLU A 40 35.61 -28.15 20.63
C GLU A 40 35.61 -29.57 20.03
N ILE A 41 34.99 -29.75 18.85
CA ILE A 41 34.99 -31.04 18.15
C ILE A 41 36.36 -31.31 17.50
N GLY A 42 36.94 -30.30 16.85
CA GLY A 42 38.25 -30.41 16.18
C GLY A 42 39.41 -30.67 17.15
N ALA A 43 39.30 -30.21 18.41
CA ALA A 43 40.27 -30.55 19.45
C ALA A 43 40.21 -32.03 19.90
N LYS A 44 39.11 -32.74 19.61
CA LYS A 44 38.85 -34.12 20.06
C LYS A 44 38.85 -35.16 18.95
N THR A 45 38.92 -34.77 17.67
CA THR A 45 38.83 -35.71 16.54
C THR A 45 39.90 -35.44 15.47
N GLU A 46 40.68 -36.46 15.11
CA GLU A 46 41.66 -36.42 14.00
C GLU A 46 41.00 -36.31 12.61
N HIS A 47 39.68 -36.49 12.51
CA HIS A 47 38.93 -36.46 11.26
C HIS A 47 38.34 -35.08 10.94
N GLY A 48 39.21 -34.14 10.56
CA GLY A 48 38.83 -32.76 10.22
C GLY A 48 37.77 -32.63 9.10
N LEU A 49 37.73 -33.60 8.17
CA LEU A 49 36.81 -33.58 7.03
C LEU A 49 35.35 -33.89 7.44
N LEU A 50 35.14 -34.85 8.35
CA LEU A 50 33.79 -35.18 8.87
C LEU A 50 33.24 -34.05 9.73
N SER A 51 34.09 -33.44 10.56
CA SER A 51 33.71 -32.28 11.37
C SER A 51 33.29 -31.12 10.47
N PHE A 52 34.04 -30.84 9.39
CA PHE A 52 33.69 -29.81 8.40
C PHE A 52 32.35 -30.07 7.68
N ILE A 53 32.06 -31.32 7.29
CA ILE A 53 30.80 -31.69 6.64
C ILE A 53 29.61 -31.50 7.58
N ALA A 54 29.71 -31.98 8.83
CA ALA A 54 28.65 -31.86 9.83
C ALA A 54 28.31 -30.38 10.10
N VAL A 55 29.36 -29.57 10.19
CA VAL A 55 29.34 -28.12 10.30
C VAL A 55 28.61 -27.53 9.08
N PHE A 56 29.06 -27.80 7.86
CA PHE A 56 28.41 -27.28 6.65
C PHE A 56 26.90 -27.61 6.56
N ILE A 57 26.52 -28.84 6.91
CA ILE A 57 25.11 -29.27 6.95
C ILE A 57 24.32 -28.47 7.99
N GLY A 58 24.88 -28.23 9.18
CA GLY A 58 24.25 -27.41 10.21
C GLY A 58 23.97 -25.98 9.72
N TYR A 59 24.92 -25.36 9.03
CA TYR A 59 24.71 -24.04 8.43
C TYR A 59 23.62 -24.05 7.37
N LEU A 60 23.63 -25.06 6.49
CA LEU A 60 22.62 -25.21 5.44
C LEU A 60 21.21 -25.32 6.05
N ILE A 61 21.04 -26.09 7.12
CA ILE A 61 19.76 -26.23 7.83
C ILE A 61 19.30 -24.88 8.40
N ILE A 62 20.18 -24.13 9.07
CA ILE A 62 19.84 -22.82 9.64
C ILE A 62 19.39 -21.85 8.53
N VAL A 63 20.12 -21.81 7.41
CA VAL A 63 19.78 -20.98 6.26
C VAL A 63 18.42 -21.37 5.68
N ILE A 64 18.14 -22.67 5.52
CA ILE A 64 16.85 -23.17 5.03
C ILE A 64 15.71 -22.75 5.98
N VAL A 65 15.88 -22.93 7.29
CA VAL A 65 14.87 -22.57 8.29
C VAL A 65 14.58 -21.07 8.26
N LEU A 66 15.63 -20.24 8.19
CA LEU A 66 15.48 -18.79 8.04
C LEU A 66 14.75 -18.45 6.74
N ALA A 67 15.17 -19.02 5.61
CA ALA A 67 14.55 -18.77 4.30
C ALA A 67 13.06 -19.13 4.29
N LEU A 68 12.68 -20.27 4.87
CA LEU A 68 11.28 -20.69 5.01
C LEU A 68 10.49 -19.74 5.90
N PHE A 69 11.04 -19.35 7.05
CA PHE A 69 10.42 -18.39 7.96
C PHE A 69 10.15 -17.05 7.26
N PHE A 70 11.15 -16.51 6.54
CA PHE A 70 11.02 -15.25 5.81
C PHE A 70 10.03 -15.36 4.64
N THR A 71 10.07 -16.46 3.89
CA THR A 71 9.13 -16.69 2.77
C THR A 71 7.69 -16.68 3.27
N HIS A 72 7.40 -17.44 4.32
CA HIS A 72 6.05 -17.51 4.85
C HIS A 72 5.60 -16.17 5.47
N ARG A 73 6.49 -15.47 6.18
CA ARG A 73 6.14 -14.23 6.90
C ARG A 73 6.08 -12.99 6.01
N PHE A 74 6.87 -12.91 4.94
CA PHE A 74 6.95 -11.73 4.07
C PHE A 74 6.35 -11.97 2.69
N ILE A 75 6.76 -13.03 1.98
CA ILE A 75 6.37 -13.23 0.57
C ILE A 75 4.86 -13.49 0.46
N GLY A 76 4.29 -14.31 1.34
CA GLY A 76 2.87 -14.66 1.31
C GLY A 76 1.93 -13.43 1.37
N PRO A 77 2.06 -12.52 2.34
CA PRO A 77 1.27 -11.30 2.38
C PRO A 77 1.45 -10.40 1.15
N PHE A 78 2.66 -10.29 0.60
CA PHE A 78 2.91 -9.50 -0.62
C PHE A 78 2.25 -10.10 -1.86
N GLU A 79 2.23 -11.43 -2.00
CA GLU A 79 1.51 -12.09 -3.11
C GLU A 79 0.00 -11.85 -3.02
N ARG A 80 -0.59 -11.96 -1.82
CA ARG A 80 -2.00 -11.62 -1.59
C ARG A 80 -2.29 -10.18 -1.98
N LEU A 81 -1.45 -9.25 -1.54
CA LEU A 81 -1.59 -7.85 -1.89
C LEU A 81 -1.52 -7.62 -3.40
N LYS A 82 -0.56 -8.26 -4.08
CA LYS A 82 -0.42 -8.17 -5.54
C LYS A 82 -1.69 -8.64 -6.27
N MET A 83 -2.32 -9.71 -5.78
CA MET A 83 -3.58 -10.20 -6.34
C MET A 83 -4.71 -9.18 -6.14
N GLU A 84 -4.86 -8.65 -4.93
CA GLU A 84 -5.88 -7.63 -4.63
C GLU A 84 -5.66 -6.36 -5.47
N ILE A 85 -4.41 -5.92 -5.69
CA ILE A 85 -4.10 -4.75 -6.52
C ILE A 85 -4.54 -4.99 -7.97
N ARG A 86 -4.34 -6.19 -8.50
CA ARG A 86 -4.80 -6.53 -9.86
C ARG A 86 -6.32 -6.45 -9.99
N LEU A 87 -7.06 -6.79 -8.94
CA LEU A 87 -8.53 -6.69 -8.94
C LEU A 87 -8.99 -5.23 -8.91
N VAL A 88 -8.34 -4.39 -8.10
CA VAL A 88 -8.56 -2.94 -8.10
C VAL A 88 -8.27 -2.34 -9.49
N LEU A 89 -7.16 -2.74 -10.12
CA LEU A 89 -6.81 -2.30 -11.47
C LEU A 89 -7.80 -2.78 -12.55
N ALA A 90 -8.50 -3.90 -12.30
CA ALA A 90 -9.57 -4.39 -13.18
C ALA A 90 -10.88 -3.60 -13.04
N GLY A 91 -10.93 -2.59 -12.16
CA GLY A 91 -12.06 -1.67 -12.01
C GLY A 91 -12.89 -1.87 -10.74
N ASP A 92 -12.53 -2.83 -9.88
CA ASP A 92 -13.20 -3.04 -8.59
C ASP A 92 -12.60 -2.13 -7.50
N TYR A 93 -12.90 -0.82 -7.58
CA TYR A 93 -12.38 0.19 -6.65
C TYR A 93 -13.08 0.20 -5.28
N GLN A 94 -14.23 -0.49 -5.14
CA GLN A 94 -14.95 -0.65 -3.87
C GLN A 94 -14.23 -1.62 -2.94
N ARG A 95 -13.36 -2.47 -3.49
CA ARG A 95 -12.61 -3.46 -2.72
C ARG A 95 -11.60 -2.78 -1.81
N ARG A 96 -11.46 -3.32 -0.60
CA ARG A 96 -10.46 -2.89 0.38
C ARG A 96 -9.51 -4.02 0.66
N PHE A 97 -8.22 -3.68 0.68
CA PHE A 97 -7.15 -4.60 0.99
C PHE A 97 -7.31 -5.11 2.42
N ARG A 98 -7.34 -6.44 2.59
CA ARG A 98 -7.42 -7.10 3.90
C ARG A 98 -6.09 -7.77 4.25
N VAL A 99 -5.74 -7.70 5.53
CA VAL A 99 -4.51 -8.28 6.09
C VAL A 99 -4.88 -9.12 7.31
N ARG A 100 -4.16 -10.21 7.56
CA ARG A 100 -4.37 -11.00 8.78
C ARG A 100 -3.79 -10.24 9.98
N GLY A 101 -4.42 -10.40 11.15
CA GLY A 101 -3.91 -9.80 12.39
C GLY A 101 -2.51 -10.28 12.78
N SER A 102 -2.15 -11.50 12.34
CA SER A 102 -0.84 -12.13 12.52
C SER A 102 0.24 -11.68 11.53
N ASP A 103 -0.16 -11.00 10.44
CA ASP A 103 0.81 -10.48 9.48
C ASP A 103 1.58 -9.32 10.13
N ASP A 104 2.76 -9.05 9.59
CA ASP A 104 3.65 -8.04 10.14
C ASP A 104 3.00 -6.65 10.20
N PHE A 105 3.31 -5.90 11.26
CA PHE A 105 2.75 -4.56 11.50
C PHE A 105 3.04 -3.60 10.33
N TYR A 106 4.18 -3.69 9.65
CA TYR A 106 4.47 -2.83 8.48
C TYR A 106 3.52 -3.11 7.33
N ILE A 107 3.26 -4.40 7.06
CA ILE A 107 2.36 -4.81 5.98
C ILE A 107 0.96 -4.28 6.29
N ARG A 108 0.52 -4.38 7.54
CA ARG A 108 -0.76 -3.81 7.98
C ARG A 108 -0.82 -2.30 7.80
N SER A 109 0.21 -1.56 8.22
CA SER A 109 0.24 -0.11 8.08
C SER A 109 0.28 0.34 6.62
N PHE A 110 1.08 -0.33 5.78
CA PHE A 110 1.15 -0.07 4.34
C PHE A 110 -0.21 -0.26 3.68
N ILE A 111 -0.88 -1.35 4.02
CA ILE A 111 -2.21 -1.68 3.50
C ILE A 111 -3.26 -0.64 3.95
N MET A 112 -3.19 -0.17 5.19
CA MET A 112 -4.06 0.92 5.66
C MET A 112 -3.85 2.19 4.85
N ASP A 113 -2.62 2.54 4.51
CA ASP A 113 -2.33 3.73 3.69
C ASP A 113 -2.80 3.54 2.24
N LEU A 114 -2.66 2.35 1.67
CA LEU A 114 -3.25 2.03 0.36
C LEU A 114 -4.78 2.15 0.36
N ASN A 115 -5.45 1.68 1.42
CA ASN A 115 -6.89 1.84 1.56
C ASN A 115 -7.31 3.32 1.65
N LYS A 116 -6.54 4.17 2.34
CA LYS A 116 -6.82 5.63 2.34
C LYS A 116 -6.68 6.27 0.96
N ILE A 117 -5.71 5.80 0.16
CA ILE A 117 -5.55 6.26 -1.23
C ILE A 117 -6.78 5.85 -2.05
N LEU A 118 -7.26 4.62 -1.88
CA LEU A 118 -8.50 4.15 -2.51
C LEU A 118 -9.72 4.98 -2.08
N ASP A 119 -9.87 5.24 -0.78
CA ASP A 119 -10.96 6.08 -0.26
C ASP A 119 -10.93 7.49 -0.89
N SER A 120 -9.73 8.07 -0.99
CA SER A 120 -9.56 9.41 -1.59
C SER A 120 -9.86 9.41 -3.09
N PHE A 121 -9.45 8.35 -3.79
CA PHE A 121 -9.72 8.16 -5.21
C PHE A 121 -11.22 7.98 -5.47
N GLU A 122 -11.89 7.15 -4.67
CA GLU A 122 -13.33 6.91 -4.76
C GLU A 122 -14.13 8.20 -4.52
N ALA A 123 -13.79 8.97 -3.48
CA ALA A 123 -14.41 10.27 -3.22
C ALA A 123 -14.25 11.22 -4.42
N THR A 124 -13.06 11.27 -5.02
CA THR A 124 -12.79 12.11 -6.20
C THR A 124 -13.57 11.64 -7.43
N CYS A 125 -13.72 10.34 -7.63
CA CYS A 125 -14.52 9.77 -8.72
C CYS A 125 -16.02 10.05 -8.55
N LEU A 126 -16.55 9.95 -7.32
CA LEU A 126 -17.94 10.28 -7.01
C LEU A 126 -18.22 11.77 -7.25
N ASP A 127 -17.29 12.65 -6.87
CA ASP A 127 -17.40 14.09 -7.11
C ASP A 127 -17.45 14.40 -8.61
N LYS A 128 -16.57 13.80 -9.42
CA LYS A 128 -16.61 13.92 -10.90
C LYS A 128 -17.91 13.42 -11.50
N LYS A 129 -18.46 12.30 -11.01
CA LYS A 129 -19.73 11.75 -11.51
C LYS A 129 -20.90 12.70 -11.20
N THR A 130 -20.92 13.24 -9.98
CA THR A 130 -21.93 14.21 -9.53
C THR A 130 -21.83 15.49 -10.35
N PHE A 131 -20.62 15.99 -10.57
CA PHE A 131 -20.36 17.14 -11.45
C PHE A 131 -20.89 16.92 -12.87
N ARG A 132 -20.61 15.75 -13.46
CA ARG A 132 -21.11 15.41 -14.80
C ARG A 132 -22.65 15.37 -14.86
N GLN A 133 -23.29 14.75 -13.87
CA GLN A 133 -24.75 14.69 -13.79
C GLN A 133 -25.38 16.08 -13.66
N ASN A 134 -24.77 16.96 -12.86
CA ASN A 134 -25.23 18.33 -12.71
C ASN A 134 -25.08 19.13 -14.01
N ILE A 135 -23.95 19.00 -14.72
CA ILE A 135 -23.76 19.64 -16.03
C ILE A 135 -24.79 19.14 -17.05
N ASP A 136 -24.99 17.82 -17.14
CA ASP A 136 -25.95 17.26 -18.10
C ASP A 136 -27.37 17.76 -17.79
N SER A 137 -27.76 17.85 -16.51
CA SER A 137 -29.06 18.40 -16.10
C SER A 137 -29.23 19.88 -16.46
N ASP A 138 -28.23 20.70 -16.22
CA ASP A 138 -28.28 22.14 -16.52
C ASP A 138 -28.31 22.38 -18.04
N LEU A 139 -27.56 21.59 -18.82
CA LEU A 139 -27.60 21.63 -20.28
C LEU A 139 -28.96 21.18 -20.85
N LEU A 140 -29.55 20.12 -20.29
CA LEU A 140 -30.91 19.68 -20.67
C LEU A 140 -31.96 20.76 -20.37
N HIS A 141 -31.83 21.44 -19.22
CA HIS A 141 -32.70 22.56 -18.89
C HIS A 141 -32.57 23.70 -19.91
N ILE A 142 -31.34 24.08 -20.30
CA ILE A 142 -31.10 25.10 -21.33
C ILE A 142 -31.65 24.65 -22.69
N MET A 143 -31.45 23.40 -23.10
CA MET A 143 -32.05 22.84 -24.32
C MET A 143 -33.57 22.96 -24.30
N SER A 144 -34.23 22.61 -23.19
CA SER A 144 -35.68 22.70 -23.06
C SER A 144 -36.22 24.14 -23.15
N LEU A 145 -35.41 25.12 -22.75
CA LEU A 145 -35.72 26.54 -22.88
C LEU A 145 -35.57 27.02 -24.33
N ILE A 146 -34.61 26.48 -25.08
CA ILE A 146 -34.40 26.81 -26.50
C ILE A 146 -35.50 26.20 -27.39
N GLU A 147 -35.93 24.97 -27.09
CA GLU A 147 -36.98 24.27 -27.85
C GLU A 147 -38.38 24.87 -27.64
N LYS A 148 -38.60 25.60 -26.54
CA LYS A 148 -39.87 26.28 -26.30
C LYS A 148 -39.97 27.57 -27.11
N GLU A 149 -40.92 27.60 -28.05
CA GLU A 149 -41.21 28.72 -28.96
C GLU A 149 -41.52 30.07 -28.27
N ASN A 150 -41.87 30.07 -26.98
CA ASN A 150 -42.27 31.27 -26.20
C ASN A 150 -41.24 31.70 -25.13
N THR A 151 -39.99 31.24 -25.22
CA THR A 151 -38.99 31.59 -24.21
C THR A 151 -38.39 32.96 -24.46
N THR A 152 -38.45 33.85 -23.47
CA THR A 152 -37.85 35.18 -23.57
C THR A 152 -36.32 35.12 -23.53
N LYS A 153 -35.69 36.04 -24.27
CA LYS A 153 -34.23 36.16 -24.33
C LYS A 153 -33.61 36.40 -22.96
N GLU A 154 -34.30 37.10 -22.05
CA GLU A 154 -33.85 37.26 -20.66
C GLU A 154 -33.76 35.93 -19.91
N LYS A 155 -34.77 35.05 -20.02
CA LYS A 155 -34.78 33.75 -19.32
C LYS A 155 -33.66 32.83 -19.78
N LEU A 156 -33.37 32.83 -21.09
CA LEU A 156 -32.24 32.07 -21.64
C LEU A 156 -30.90 32.62 -21.15
N ARG A 157 -30.76 33.95 -21.11
CA ARG A 157 -29.55 34.63 -20.61
C ARG A 157 -29.32 34.33 -19.13
N GLU A 158 -30.38 34.36 -18.33
CA GLU A 158 -30.32 34.06 -16.89
C GLU A 158 -29.94 32.60 -16.63
N ALA A 159 -30.50 31.66 -17.39
CA ALA A 159 -30.11 30.24 -17.33
C ALA A 159 -28.64 30.03 -17.70
N LEU A 160 -28.15 30.67 -18.77
CA LEU A 160 -26.74 30.61 -19.20
C LEU A 160 -25.79 31.23 -18.16
N LEU A 161 -26.17 32.35 -17.54
CA LEU A 161 -25.38 32.98 -16.49
C LEU A 161 -25.29 32.08 -15.26
N SER A 162 -26.42 31.51 -14.82
CA SER A 162 -26.43 30.58 -13.67
C SER A 162 -25.58 29.33 -13.91
N PHE A 163 -25.57 28.82 -15.14
CA PHE A 163 -24.71 27.69 -15.54
C PHE A 163 -23.23 28.09 -15.53
N HIS A 164 -22.90 29.27 -16.04
CA HIS A 164 -21.53 29.79 -16.05
C HIS A 164 -20.98 30.01 -14.63
N GLU A 165 -21.74 30.66 -13.75
CA GLU A 165 -21.37 30.86 -12.35
C GLU A 165 -21.14 29.53 -11.63
N ARG A 166 -21.97 28.52 -11.91
CA ARG A 166 -21.83 27.19 -11.33
C ARG A 166 -20.56 26.48 -11.82
N ILE A 167 -20.25 26.55 -13.12
CA ILE A 167 -18.97 26.03 -13.66
C ILE A 167 -17.78 26.73 -13.01
N GLU A 168 -17.84 28.06 -12.88
CA GLU A 168 -16.75 28.85 -12.30
C GLU A 168 -16.53 28.47 -10.83
N SER A 169 -17.60 28.28 -10.06
CA SER A 169 -17.51 27.87 -8.65
C SER A 169 -16.83 26.51 -8.46
N VAL A 170 -17.05 25.56 -9.37
CA VAL A 170 -16.44 24.22 -9.31
C VAL A 170 -14.98 24.24 -9.77
N LEU A 171 -14.65 25.02 -10.80
CA LEU A 171 -13.27 25.15 -11.30
C LEU A 171 -12.40 26.03 -10.40
N GLY A 172 -12.98 27.05 -9.76
CA GLY A 172 -12.29 27.98 -8.85
C GLY A 172 -11.90 27.35 -7.51
N ASN A 173 -12.70 26.40 -7.00
CA ASN A 173 -12.39 25.70 -5.75
C ASN A 173 -11.22 24.70 -5.86
N ASN A 174 -10.82 24.27 -7.07
CA ASN A 174 -9.69 23.37 -7.28
C ASN A 174 -8.29 24.05 -7.26
N LYS A 175 -8.21 25.36 -6.94
CA LYS A 175 -6.96 26.13 -6.87
C LYS A 175 -6.41 26.38 -5.46
N LYS A 176 -6.90 25.70 -4.42
CA LYS A 176 -6.39 25.84 -3.03
C LYS A 176 -5.79 24.55 -2.49
#